data_AF-A0A803Y5W7-F1
#
_entry.id   AF-A0A803Y5W7-F1
#
_cell.length_a   1.000
_cell.length_b   1.000
_cell.length_c   1.000
_cell.angle_alpha   90.00
_cell.angle_beta   90.00
_cell.angle_gamma   90.00
#
_symmetry.space_group_name_H-M   'P 1'
#
loop_
_entity.id
_entity.type
_entity.pdbx_description
1 polymer ?
#
loop_
_entity_poly.entity_id
_entity_poly.type
_entity_poly.pdbx_seq_one_letter_code
_entity_poly.pdbx_strand_id
1 'polypeptide(L)'
;MENEVFTPLLKKFTRSPLVTWVRTFGPLAEENGTSLEEYMTLVDGVFLNEVMLQISHVVGGRETLEQSRCSHLLRRWGNNVQTL
;
A
#
# COMPACT_ATOMS: atom_id res chain seq x y z
N MET A 1 7.41 -26.75 -2.21
CA MET A 1 8.09 -26.06 -1.09
C MET A 1 8.12 -24.55 -1.35
N GLU A 2 7.00 -23.95 -1.76
CA GLU A 2 6.92 -22.52 -2.12
C GLU A 2 6.26 -21.68 -1.00
N ASN A 3 5.43 -22.31 -0.18
CA ASN A 3 4.71 -21.67 0.93
C ASN A 3 5.62 -21.18 2.07
N GLU A 4 6.80 -21.79 2.24
CA GLU A 4 7.76 -21.43 3.29
C GLU A 4 8.54 -20.14 2.98
N VAL A 5 8.66 -19.76 1.71
CA VAL A 5 9.35 -18.53 1.28
C VAL A 5 8.38 -17.35 1.21
N PHE A 6 7.15 -17.61 0.76
CA PHE A 6 6.14 -16.56 0.60
C PHE A 6 5.71 -15.95 1.93
N THR A 7 5.48 -16.77 2.96
CA THR A 7 5.00 -16.31 4.27
C THR A 7 5.94 -15.30 4.97
N PRO A 8 7.27 -15.52 5.06
CA PRO A 8 8.18 -14.55 5.65
C PRO A 8 8.33 -13.27 4.80
N LEU A 9 8.30 -13.37 3.47
CA LEU A 9 8.33 -12.21 2.58
C LEU A 9 7.06 -11.36 2.71
N LEU A 10 5.90 -12.01 2.77
CA LEU A 10 4.60 -11.39 3.02
C LEU A 10 4.60 -10.63 4.35
N LYS A 11 5.07 -11.26 5.44
CA LYS A 11 5.21 -10.61 6.75
C LYS A 11 6.17 -9.42 6.73
N LYS A 12 7.25 -9.50 5.94
CA LYS A 12 8.19 -8.39 5.77
C LYS A 12 7.55 -7.24 5.00
N PHE A 13 6.77 -7.55 3.97
CA PHE A 13 6.03 -6.57 3.19
C PHE A 13 4.95 -5.87 4.01
N THR A 14 4.13 -6.61 4.77
CA THR A 14 3.07 -6.00 5.60
C THR A 14 3.60 -5.13 6.73
N ARG A 15 4.85 -5.35 7.15
CA ARG A 15 5.58 -4.50 8.10
C ARG A 15 6.38 -3.37 7.44
N SER A 16 6.39 -3.29 6.11
CA SER A 16 7.14 -2.26 5.41
C SER A 16 6.58 -0.87 5.73
N PRO A 17 7.41 0.18 5.73
CA PRO A 17 6.95 1.54 5.97
C PRO A 17 5.81 1.98 5.04
N LEU A 18 5.76 1.41 3.84
CA LEU A 18 4.73 1.71 2.86
C LEU A 18 3.37 1.12 3.25
N VAL A 19 3.33 -0.16 3.65
CA VAL A 19 2.09 -0.79 4.13
C VAL A 19 1.63 -0.15 5.44
N THR A 20 2.55 0.16 6.35
CA THR A 20 2.24 0.88 7.59
C THR A 20 1.64 2.26 7.33
N TRP A 21 2.15 2.99 6.32
CA TRP A 21 1.61 4.30 5.95
C TRP A 21 0.22 4.20 5.31
N VAL A 22 -0.03 3.28 4.37
CA VAL A 22 -1.36 3.17 3.75
C VAL A 22 -2.44 2.74 4.77
N ARG A 23 -2.08 2.00 5.82
CA ARG A 23 -3.00 1.70 6.95
C ARG A 23 -3.51 2.94 7.68
N THR A 24 -2.81 4.09 7.60
CA THR A 24 -3.30 5.32 8.24
C THR A 24 -4.50 5.93 7.51
N PHE A 25 -4.81 5.46 6.30
CA PHE A 25 -5.95 5.91 5.50
C PHE A 25 -7.18 5.01 5.68
N GLY A 26 -7.04 3.85 6.31
CA GLY A 26 -8.13 2.91 6.55
C GLY A 26 -7.64 1.50 6.85
N PRO A 27 -8.55 0.64 7.37
CA PRO A 27 -8.24 -0.76 7.61
C PRO A 27 -8.00 -1.50 6.28
N LEU A 28 -6.90 -2.27 6.20
CA LEU A 28 -6.58 -3.11 5.05
C LEU A 28 -7.21 -4.51 5.12
N ALA A 29 -7.67 -4.90 6.30
CA ALA A 29 -8.36 -6.14 6.60
C ALA A 29 -9.24 -5.92 7.83
N GLU A 30 -10.08 -6.90 8.19
CA GLU A 30 -10.88 -6.83 9.42
C GLU A 30 -10.00 -6.80 10.69
N GLU A 31 -10.60 -6.56 11.87
CA GLU A 31 -9.90 -6.33 13.14
C GLU A 31 -8.91 -7.46 13.53
N ASN A 32 -9.10 -8.67 13.00
CA ASN A 32 -8.22 -9.84 13.17
C ASN A 32 -7.64 -10.37 11.85
N GLY A 33 -7.56 -9.52 10.83
CA GLY A 33 -7.21 -9.93 9.48
C GLY A 33 -5.78 -10.45 9.34
N THR A 34 -5.57 -11.33 8.37
CA THR A 34 -4.26 -11.96 8.13
C THR A 34 -3.38 -11.08 7.24
N SER A 35 -2.05 -11.30 7.27
CA SER A 35 -1.13 -10.63 6.33
C SER A 35 -1.44 -10.93 4.85
N LEU A 36 -2.13 -12.04 4.57
CA LEU A 36 -2.57 -12.40 3.22
C LEU A 36 -3.75 -11.53 2.78
N GLU A 37 -4.72 -11.31 3.67
CA GLU A 37 -5.87 -10.43 3.40
C GLU A 37 -5.41 -9.00 3.14
N GLU A 38 -4.49 -8.48 3.96
CA GLU A 38 -3.90 -7.16 3.73
C GLU A 38 -3.22 -7.08 2.36
N TYR A 39 -2.47 -8.12 1.97
CA TYR A 39 -1.84 -8.17 0.66
C TYR A 39 -2.87 -8.23 -0.48
N MET A 40 -3.94 -9.01 -0.33
CA MET A 40 -5.02 -9.10 -1.33
C MET A 40 -5.72 -7.75 -1.53
N THR A 41 -5.96 -6.98 -0.47
CA THR A 41 -6.51 -5.62 -0.56
C THR A 41 -5.58 -4.65 -1.29
N LEU A 42 -4.27 -4.93 -1.28
CA LEU A 42 -3.24 -4.05 -1.82
C LEU A 42 -2.80 -4.44 -3.24
N VAL A 43 -2.95 -5.71 -3.64
CA VAL A 43 -2.43 -6.24 -4.90
C VAL A 43 -3.24 -5.78 -6.11
N ASP A 44 -4.55 -5.58 -5.96
CA ASP A 44 -5.43 -5.11 -7.03
C ASP A 44 -5.26 -3.60 -7.32
N GLY A 45 -4.63 -2.86 -6.41
CA GLY A 45 -4.38 -1.43 -6.51
C GLY A 45 -5.60 -0.52 -6.28
N VAL A 46 -6.78 -1.07 -5.98
CA VAL A 46 -8.02 -0.30 -5.77
C VAL A 46 -7.89 0.57 -4.53
N PHE A 47 -7.50 -0.03 -3.40
CA PHE A 47 -7.30 0.71 -2.15
C PHE A 47 -6.28 1.85 -2.31
N LEU A 48 -5.20 1.60 -3.05
CA LEU A 48 -4.16 2.62 -3.29
C LEU A 48 -4.67 3.76 -4.15
N ASN A 49 -5.49 3.45 -5.15
CA ASN A 49 -6.13 4.48 -5.97
C ASN A 49 -7.06 5.36 -5.11
N GLU A 50 -7.78 4.79 -4.16
CA GLU A 50 -8.59 5.58 -3.20
C GLU A 50 -7.73 6.47 -2.31
N VAL A 51 -6.61 5.95 -1.77
CA VAL A 51 -5.64 6.76 -1.02
C VAL A 51 -5.12 7.92 -1.87
N MET A 52 -4.82 7.68 -3.14
CA MET A 52 -4.37 8.71 -4.08
C MET A 52 -5.44 9.79 -4.31
N LEU A 53 -6.70 9.41 -4.42
CA LEU A 53 -7.82 10.35 -4.55
C LEU A 53 -8.04 11.15 -3.28
N GLN A 54 -7.95 10.53 -2.10
CA GLN A 54 -8.05 11.23 -0.81
C GLN A 54 -6.97 12.31 -0.70
N ILE A 55 -5.71 11.98 -1.03
CA ILE A 55 -4.62 12.97 -1.00
C ILE A 55 -4.87 14.09 -2.02
N SER A 56 -5.34 13.75 -3.22
CA SER A 56 -5.64 14.73 -4.27
C SER A 56 -6.77 15.68 -3.88
N HIS A 57 -7.83 15.18 -3.25
CA HIS A 57 -8.97 15.98 -2.78
C HIS A 57 -8.60 16.85 -1.57
N VAL A 58 -7.76 16.35 -0.64
CA VAL A 58 -7.24 17.14 0.48
C VAL A 58 -6.41 18.34 -0.01
N VAL A 59 -5.69 18.19 -1.12
CA VAL A 59 -4.80 19.22 -1.67
C VAL A 59 -5.54 20.27 -2.51
N GLY A 60 -6.83 20.08 -2.79
CA GLY A 60 -7.68 21.12 -3.38
C GLY A 60 -7.15 21.67 -4.71
N GLY A 61 -6.82 20.79 -5.65
CA GLY A 61 -6.47 21.15 -7.04
C GLY A 61 -5.17 21.94 -7.22
N ARG A 62 -4.30 22.03 -6.21
CA ARG A 62 -2.98 22.68 -6.33
C ARG A 62 -1.90 21.63 -6.55
N GLU A 63 -1.35 21.58 -7.77
CA GLU A 63 -0.19 20.75 -8.15
C GLU A 63 1.09 21.19 -7.41
N THR A 64 1.18 20.99 -6.09
CA THR A 64 2.33 21.39 -5.28
C THR A 64 2.82 20.24 -4.42
N LEU A 65 4.12 19.92 -4.51
CA LEU A 65 4.99 19.03 -3.70
C LEU A 65 4.44 17.65 -3.25
N GLU A 66 3.24 17.59 -2.68
CA GLU A 66 2.52 16.36 -2.31
C GLU A 66 2.19 15.48 -3.52
N GLN A 67 1.87 16.05 -4.68
CA GLN A 67 1.62 15.26 -5.89
C GLN A 67 2.89 14.57 -6.41
N SER A 68 4.05 15.23 -6.25
CA SER A 68 5.36 14.60 -6.47
C SER A 68 5.66 13.51 -5.45
N ARG A 69 5.28 13.70 -4.17
CA ARG A 69 5.40 12.65 -3.14
C ARG A 69 4.50 11.46 -3.44
N CYS A 70 3.26 11.68 -3.88
CA CYS A 70 2.33 10.64 -4.29
C CYS A 70 2.83 9.85 -5.51
N SER A 71 3.35 10.56 -6.52
CA SER A 71 3.99 9.92 -7.69
C SER A 71 5.21 9.08 -7.31
N HIS A 72 5.97 9.53 -6.30
CA HIS A 72 7.10 8.76 -5.77
C HIS A 72 6.64 7.55 -4.95
N LEU A 73 5.54 7.66 -4.19
CA LEU A 73 4.94 6.56 -3.44
C LEU A 73 4.36 5.50 -4.37
N LEU A 74 3.65 5.87 -5.43
CA LEU A 74 3.19 4.95 -6.48
C LEU A 74 4.34 4.19 -7.13
N ARG A 75 5.42 4.88 -7.51
CA ARG A 75 6.62 4.22 -8.05
C ARG A 75 7.27 3.28 -7.05
N ARG A 76 7.36 3.68 -5.79
CA ARG A 76 7.91 2.85 -4.71
C ARG A 76 7.02 1.65 -4.39
N TRP A 77 5.71 1.79 -4.57
CA TRP A 77 4.73 0.72 -4.45
C TRP A 77 4.89 -0.33 -5.55
N GLY A 78 4.86 0.09 -6.82
CA GLY A 78 5.05 -0.82 -7.96
C GLY A 78 6.34 -1.63 -7.84
N ASN A 79 7.44 -0.96 -7.46
CA ASN A 79 8.70 -1.65 -7.19
C ASN A 79 8.64 -2.65 -6.02
N ASN A 80 7.91 -2.34 -4.93
CA ASN A 80 7.78 -3.28 -3.80
C ASN A 80 6.96 -4.52 -4.16
N VAL A 81 5.86 -4.34 -4.92
CA VAL A 81 5.01 -5.45 -5.35
C VAL A 81 5.72 -6.36 -6.35
N GLN A 82 6.54 -5.81 -7.26
CA GLN A 82 7.34 -6.63 -8.19
C GLN A 82 8.52 -7.37 -7.54
N THR A 83 8.91 -7.02 -6.32
CA THR A 83 9.98 -7.68 -5.56
C THR A 83 9.50 -8.78 -4.60
N LEU A 84 8.18 -9.04 -4.55
CA LEU A 84 7.56 -10.14 -3.81
C LEU A 84 7.39 -11.37 -4.70
#